data_AF-A0A3E5AQ95-F1
#
_entry.id   AF-A0A3E5AQ95-F1
#
_cell.length_a   1.000
_cell.length_b   1.000
_cell.length_c   1.000
_cell.angle_alpha   90.00
_cell.angle_beta   90.00
_cell.angle_gamma   90.00
#
_symmetry.space_group_name_H-M   'P 1'
#
loop_
_entity.id
_entity.type
_entity.pdbx_description
1 polymer ?
#
loop_
_entity_poly.entity_id
_entity_poly.type
_entity_poly.pdbx_seq_one_letter_code
_entity_poly.pdbx_strand_id
1 'polypeptide(L)'
;MSDGEVKGSFYRTEIIAQLFGVTVRRVQQLTQEGIISTTKILEDGKSVRRYDLVPTIQAYVKYLSDKAYGKQHRTDKEIELREQKMQADIALKESQGELHRLKTEIAAGQYISVEEVKLDYAKFFVVFKKFAMSIPARVTGMLSGQMEPSELRRCEKEIAAEVNRLLGAFVIAGIVGPEDVKKDGTLKEEKNTDS
;
A
#
# COMPACT_ATOMS: atom_id res chain seq x y z
N MET A 1 -57.21 -23.39 -3.67
CA MET A 1 -56.20 -24.27 -3.03
C MET A 1 -56.65 -24.41 -1.59
N SER A 2 -56.86 -25.63 -1.11
CA SER A 2 -57.51 -25.89 0.17
C SER A 2 -56.66 -25.34 1.33
N ASP A 3 -57.22 -24.39 2.08
CA ASP A 3 -56.76 -24.07 3.42
C ASP A 3 -56.97 -25.30 4.30
N GLY A 4 -55.93 -26.12 4.42
CA GLY A 4 -55.86 -27.17 5.40
C GLY A 4 -55.68 -26.52 6.77
N GLU A 5 -56.77 -26.15 7.43
CA GLU A 5 -56.77 -25.89 8.87
C GLU A 5 -56.20 -27.13 9.58
N VAL A 6 -54.92 -27.06 9.96
CA VAL A 6 -54.32 -28.03 10.87
C VAL A 6 -55.02 -27.83 12.19
N LYS A 7 -56.01 -28.69 12.49
CA LYS A 7 -56.67 -28.77 13.80
C LYS A 7 -55.61 -28.64 14.89
N GLY A 8 -55.73 -27.60 15.73
CA GLY A 8 -54.78 -27.24 16.78
C GLY A 8 -54.34 -28.45 17.58
N SER A 9 -53.17 -28.99 17.21
CA SER A 9 -52.65 -30.19 17.83
C SER A 9 -51.80 -29.73 19.00
N PHE A 10 -52.49 -29.56 20.12
CA PHE A 10 -51.93 -29.09 21.37
C PHE A 10 -51.28 -30.25 22.11
N TYR A 11 -49.95 -30.24 22.21
CA TYR A 11 -49.19 -31.33 22.82
C TYR A 11 -48.62 -30.98 24.18
N ARG A 12 -48.38 -32.02 24.98
CA ARG A 12 -47.67 -31.92 26.26
C ARG A 12 -46.16 -31.83 26.04
N THR A 13 -45.46 -31.33 27.05
CA THR A 13 -44.01 -31.13 27.02
C THR A 13 -43.24 -32.42 26.69
N GLU A 14 -43.74 -33.58 27.11
CA GLU A 14 -43.10 -34.88 26.89
C GLU A 14 -43.06 -35.24 25.40
N ILE A 15 -44.13 -34.94 24.66
CA ILE A 15 -44.21 -35.19 23.22
C ILE A 15 -43.28 -34.24 22.46
N ILE A 16 -43.22 -32.97 22.86
CA ILE A 16 -42.28 -32.00 22.27
C ILE A 16 -40.84 -32.39 22.55
N ALA A 17 -40.54 -32.88 23.75
CA ALA A 17 -39.21 -33.36 24.12
C ALA A 17 -38.79 -34.55 23.25
N GLN A 18 -39.68 -35.52 23.06
CA GLN A 18 -39.44 -36.66 22.18
C GLN A 18 -39.26 -36.23 20.72
N LEU A 19 -40.09 -35.32 20.22
CA LEU A 19 -40.04 -34.84 18.84
C LEU A 19 -38.74 -34.07 18.54
N PHE A 20 -38.30 -33.23 19.47
CA PHE A 20 -37.06 -32.47 19.31
C PHE A 20 -35.81 -33.30 19.62
N GLY A 21 -35.97 -34.53 20.14
CA GLY A 21 -34.85 -35.36 20.58
C GLY A 21 -34.07 -34.76 21.76
N VAL A 22 -34.75 -34.00 22.63
CA VAL A 22 -34.14 -33.33 23.79
C VAL A 22 -34.84 -33.72 25.09
N THR A 23 -34.23 -33.41 26.23
CA THR A 23 -34.85 -33.68 27.53
C THR A 23 -36.01 -32.72 27.82
N VAL A 24 -36.97 -33.14 28.64
CA VAL A 24 -38.08 -32.28 29.12
C VAL A 24 -37.55 -31.00 29.78
N ARG A 25 -36.46 -31.10 30.55
CA ARG A 25 -35.76 -29.94 31.13
C ARG A 25 -35.33 -28.95 30.06
N ARG A 26 -34.83 -29.43 28.92
CA ARG A 26 -34.41 -28.56 27.83
C ARG A 26 -35.59 -27.84 27.17
N VAL A 27 -36.72 -28.52 26.98
CA VAL A 27 -37.95 -27.90 26.46
C VAL A 27 -38.45 -26.79 27.39
N GLN A 28 -38.45 -27.05 28.71
CA GLN A 28 -38.82 -26.05 29.71
C GLN A 28 -37.90 -24.82 29.70
N GLN A 29 -36.59 -25.04 29.56
CA GLN A 29 -35.63 -23.93 29.40
C GLN A 29 -35.92 -23.11 28.15
N LEU A 30 -36.13 -23.76 26.99
CA LEU A 30 -36.48 -23.07 25.74
C LEU A 30 -37.77 -22.24 25.89
N THR A 31 -38.70 -22.70 26.73
CA THR A 31 -39.95 -21.97 27.01
C THR A 31 -39.71 -20.78 27.93
N GLN A 32 -38.87 -20.93 28.95
CA GLN A 32 -38.46 -19.83 29.84
C GLN A 32 -37.63 -18.77 29.11
N GLU A 33 -36.76 -19.21 28.20
CA GLU A 33 -35.96 -18.37 27.29
C GLU A 33 -36.85 -17.67 26.23
N GLY A 34 -38.14 -18.01 26.15
CA GLY A 34 -39.09 -17.40 25.20
C GLY A 34 -38.94 -17.88 23.76
N ILE A 35 -38.17 -18.95 23.52
CA ILE A 35 -37.89 -19.49 22.19
C ILE A 35 -39.09 -20.29 21.66
N ILE A 36 -39.78 -21.03 22.53
CA ILE A 36 -41.01 -21.74 22.20
C ILE A 36 -42.11 -21.34 23.18
N SER A 37 -43.36 -21.32 22.73
CA SER A 37 -44.47 -20.75 23.49
C SER A 37 -45.53 -21.80 23.84
N THR A 38 -46.15 -21.62 25.00
CA THR A 38 -47.31 -22.43 25.41
C THR A 38 -48.58 -21.60 25.32
N THR A 39 -49.66 -22.24 24.89
CA THR A 39 -50.99 -21.68 24.83
C THR A 39 -51.84 -22.27 25.96
N LYS A 40 -52.63 -21.42 26.63
CA LYS A 40 -53.61 -21.88 27.61
C LYS A 40 -54.84 -22.39 26.85
N ILE A 41 -55.17 -23.66 27.02
CA ILE A 41 -56.39 -24.26 26.48
C ILE A 41 -57.28 -24.73 27.62
N LEU A 42 -58.58 -24.82 27.37
CA LEU A 42 -59.55 -25.42 28.28
C LEU A 42 -59.68 -26.89 27.91
N GLU A 43 -59.17 -27.77 28.77
CA GLU A 43 -59.28 -29.22 28.62
C GLU A 43 -59.99 -29.74 29.88
N ASP A 44 -61.15 -30.38 29.70
CA ASP A 44 -61.96 -30.96 30.80
C ASP A 44 -62.27 -29.97 31.95
N GLY A 45 -62.71 -28.76 31.59
CA GLY A 45 -63.07 -27.70 32.54
C GLY A 45 -61.89 -27.04 33.28
N LYS A 46 -60.64 -27.44 33.01
CA LYS A 46 -59.43 -26.90 33.63
C LYS A 46 -58.56 -26.18 32.59
N SER A 47 -58.02 -25.03 32.98
CA SER A 47 -57.06 -24.30 32.14
C SER A 47 -55.70 -24.99 32.22
N VAL A 48 -55.26 -25.59 31.12
CA VAL A 48 -53.97 -26.28 31.01
C VAL A 48 -53.12 -25.63 29.92
N ARG A 49 -51.79 -25.68 30.10
CA ARG A 49 -50.84 -25.17 29.10
C ARG A 49 -50.40 -26.29 28.17
N ARG A 50 -50.39 -26.01 26.87
CA ARG A 50 -49.94 -26.93 25.81
C ARG A 50 -49.13 -26.20 24.77
N TYR A 51 -48.30 -26.92 24.04
CA TYR A 51 -47.56 -26.39 22.89
C TYR A 51 -48.37 -26.59 21.63
N ASP A 52 -48.48 -25.54 20.82
CA ASP A 52 -48.94 -25.66 19.45
C ASP A 52 -47.78 -26.18 18.60
N LEU A 53 -47.99 -27.33 17.94
CA LEU A 53 -46.92 -28.06 17.27
C LEU A 53 -46.22 -27.25 16.18
N VAL A 54 -46.99 -26.66 15.25
CA VAL A 54 -46.43 -26.03 14.05
C VAL A 54 -45.60 -24.79 14.40
N PRO A 55 -46.10 -23.83 15.23
CA PRO A 55 -45.29 -22.69 15.66
C PRO A 55 -44.07 -23.10 16.49
N THR A 56 -44.22 -24.14 17.33
CA THR A 56 -43.14 -24.62 18.20
C THR A 56 -41.99 -25.21 17.39
N ILE A 57 -42.28 -26.01 16.34
CA ILE A 57 -41.26 -26.54 15.43
C ILE A 57 -40.55 -25.41 14.68
N GLN A 58 -41.31 -24.48 14.09
CA GLN A 58 -40.74 -23.36 13.34
C GLN A 58 -39.80 -22.51 14.20
N ALA A 59 -40.21 -22.19 15.42
CA ALA A 59 -39.40 -21.41 16.34
C ALA A 59 -38.14 -22.16 16.79
N TYR A 60 -38.24 -23.49 17.00
CA TYR A 60 -37.08 -24.31 17.34
C TYR A 60 -36.08 -24.44 16.19
N VAL A 61 -36.55 -24.64 14.96
CA VAL A 61 -35.69 -24.69 13.76
C VAL A 61 -34.96 -23.36 13.57
N LYS A 62 -35.68 -22.24 13.71
CA LYS A 62 -35.08 -20.90 13.65
C LYS A 62 -33.97 -20.73 14.70
N TYR A 63 -34.23 -21.13 15.94
CA TYR A 63 -33.24 -21.09 17.02
C TYR A 63 -31.99 -21.91 16.71
N LEU A 64 -32.14 -23.11 16.14
CA LEU A 64 -30.99 -23.95 15.76
C LEU A 64 -30.16 -23.31 14.65
N SER A 65 -30.81 -22.74 13.64
CA SER A 65 -30.13 -22.01 12.57
C SER A 65 -29.35 -20.82 13.12
N ASP A 66 -29.98 -19.97 13.94
CA ASP A 66 -29.32 -18.79 14.53
C ASP A 66 -28.13 -19.19 15.41
N LYS A 67 -28.25 -20.31 16.16
CA LYS A 67 -27.18 -20.84 17.01
C LYS A 67 -26.01 -21.41 16.21
N ALA A 68 -26.25 -22.00 15.04
CA ALA A 68 -25.22 -22.52 14.15
C ALA A 68 -24.50 -21.37 13.42
N TYR A 69 -25.25 -20.50 12.74
CA TYR A 69 -24.67 -19.42 11.94
C TYR A 69 -24.09 -18.29 12.79
N GLY A 70 -24.70 -17.96 13.93
CA GLY A 70 -24.23 -16.89 14.82
C GLY A 70 -22.90 -17.18 15.52
N LYS A 71 -22.53 -18.46 15.67
CA LYS A 71 -21.22 -18.85 16.20
C LYS A 71 -20.14 -18.83 15.13
N GLN A 72 -20.43 -19.37 13.95
CA GLN A 72 -19.51 -19.43 12.81
C GLN A 72 -19.07 -18.03 12.36
N HIS A 73 -20.02 -17.11 12.18
CA HIS A 73 -19.70 -15.74 11.73
C HIS A 73 -18.84 -14.94 12.72
N ARG A 74 -18.95 -15.21 14.03
CA ARG A 74 -18.13 -14.52 15.04
C ARG A 74 -16.71 -15.04 15.03
N THR A 75 -16.52 -16.35 14.92
CA THR A 75 -15.19 -16.98 14.88
C THR A 75 -14.46 -16.64 13.59
N ASP A 76 -15.14 -16.71 12.45
CA ASP A 76 -14.51 -16.49 11.14
C ASP A 76 -14.08 -15.03 10.99
N LYS A 77 -14.92 -14.08 11.43
CA LYS A 77 -14.59 -12.65 11.41
C LYS A 77 -13.45 -12.29 12.37
N GLU A 78 -13.39 -12.94 13.54
CA GLU A 78 -12.29 -12.73 14.50
C GLU A 78 -10.96 -13.27 13.97
N ILE A 79 -10.99 -14.43 13.30
CA ILE A 79 -9.83 -15.03 12.65
C ILE A 79 -9.36 -14.13 11.49
N GLU A 80 -10.27 -13.68 10.64
CA GLU A 80 -9.95 -12.80 9.51
C GLU A 80 -9.34 -11.46 9.97
N LEU A 81 -9.91 -10.83 11.00
CA LEU A 81 -9.35 -9.60 11.59
C LEU A 81 -7.95 -9.83 12.17
N ARG A 82 -7.71 -10.99 12.77
CA ARG A 82 -6.40 -11.34 13.32
C ARG A 82 -5.37 -11.60 12.23
N GLU A 83 -5.76 -12.25 11.14
CA GLU A 83 -4.91 -12.47 9.96
C GLU A 83 -4.54 -11.15 9.29
N GLN A 84 -5.51 -10.25 9.07
CA GLN A 84 -5.25 -8.92 8.51
C GLN A 84 -4.29 -8.11 9.38
N LYS A 85 -4.49 -8.13 10.71
CA LYS A 85 -3.57 -7.47 11.64
C LYS A 85 -2.16 -8.06 11.55
N MET A 86 -2.05 -9.39 11.51
CA MET A 86 -0.76 -10.07 11.43
C MET A 86 -0.01 -9.73 10.13
N GLN A 87 -0.72 -9.68 9.00
CA GLN A 87 -0.15 -9.28 7.71
C GLN A 87 0.36 -7.83 7.75
N ALA A 88 -0.41 -6.90 8.32
CA ALA A 88 0.02 -5.52 8.49
C ALA A 88 1.27 -5.40 9.38
N ASP A 89 1.31 -6.15 10.48
CA ASP A 89 2.48 -6.18 11.39
C ASP A 89 3.73 -6.76 10.72
N ILE A 90 3.58 -7.77 9.84
CA ILE A 90 4.69 -8.33 9.06
C ILE A 90 5.22 -7.30 8.07
N ALA A 91 4.33 -6.70 7.25
CA ALA A 91 4.73 -5.70 6.26
C ALA A 91 5.45 -4.49 6.88
N LEU A 92 4.96 -4.05 8.06
CA LEU A 92 5.58 -2.97 8.81
C LEU A 92 6.99 -3.36 9.32
N LYS A 93 7.16 -4.59 9.81
CA LYS A 93 8.48 -5.10 10.23
C LYS A 93 9.45 -5.28 9.07
N GLU A 94 8.98 -5.75 7.92
CA GLU A 94 9.80 -5.89 6.71
C GLU A 94 10.30 -4.53 6.24
N SER A 95 9.40 -3.54 6.12
CA SER A 95 9.77 -2.17 5.77
C SER A 95 10.74 -1.54 6.77
N GLN A 96 10.55 -1.81 8.07
CA GLN A 96 11.52 -1.39 9.09
C GLN A 96 12.88 -2.09 8.93
N GLY A 97 12.91 -3.38 8.63
CA GLY A 97 14.14 -4.13 8.37
C GLY A 97 14.91 -3.60 7.17
N GLU A 98 14.23 -3.29 6.07
CA GLU A 98 14.83 -2.67 4.89
C GLU A 98 15.40 -1.27 5.19
N LEU A 99 14.65 -0.45 5.94
CA LEU A 99 15.14 0.86 6.37
C LEU A 99 16.39 0.76 7.24
N HIS A 100 16.43 -0.21 8.16
CA HIS A 100 17.61 -0.45 8.98
C HIS A 100 18.80 -0.89 8.12
N ARG A 101 18.59 -1.79 7.14
CA ARG A 101 19.62 -2.20 6.20
C ARG A 101 20.17 -1.03 5.39
N LEU A 102 19.30 -0.20 4.82
CA LEU A 102 19.71 0.97 4.04
C LEU A 102 20.53 1.95 4.91
N LYS A 103 20.11 2.20 6.15
CA LYS A 103 20.86 3.04 7.10
C LYS A 103 22.24 2.45 7.40
N THR A 104 22.34 1.13 7.58
CA THR A 104 23.62 0.45 7.79
C THR A 104 24.53 0.58 6.57
N GLU A 105 24.00 0.42 5.36
CA GLU A 105 24.78 0.54 4.12
C GLU A 105 25.26 1.98 3.87
N ILE A 106 24.44 2.99 4.21
CA ILE A 106 24.84 4.41 4.22
C ILE A 106 25.99 4.62 5.21
N ALA A 107 25.87 4.12 6.45
CA ALA A 107 26.92 4.25 7.46
C ALA A 107 28.20 3.49 7.10
N ALA A 108 28.09 2.40 6.33
CA ALA A 108 29.21 1.66 5.78
C ALA A 108 29.90 2.35 4.60
N GLY A 109 29.40 3.51 4.15
CA GLY A 109 29.99 4.30 3.08
C GLY A 109 29.73 3.76 1.67
N GLN A 110 28.73 2.88 1.50
CA GLN A 110 28.33 2.40 0.17
C GLN A 110 27.52 3.44 -0.62
N TYR A 111 27.01 4.46 0.07
CA TYR A 111 26.22 5.53 -0.52
C TYR A 111 26.82 6.88 -0.18
N ILE A 112 26.83 7.78 -1.17
CA ILE A 112 27.20 9.18 -1.02
C ILE A 112 25.97 10.04 -1.25
N SER A 113 25.87 11.16 -0.53
CA SER A 113 24.73 12.06 -0.68
C SER A 113 24.78 12.78 -2.04
N VAL A 114 23.62 12.97 -2.66
CA VAL A 114 23.52 13.68 -3.95
C VAL A 114 24.00 15.13 -3.82
N GLU A 115 23.78 15.77 -2.67
CA GLU A 115 24.22 17.13 -2.39
C GLU A 115 25.74 17.24 -2.33
N GLU A 116 26.40 16.28 -1.66
CA GLU A 116 27.86 16.20 -1.60
C GLU A 116 28.45 15.96 -2.99
N VAL A 117 27.87 15.05 -3.77
CA VAL A 117 28.25 14.81 -5.16
C VAL A 117 28.12 16.07 -6.01
N LYS A 118 27.01 16.82 -5.88
CA LYS A 118 26.81 18.10 -6.59
C LYS A 118 27.87 19.13 -6.19
N LEU A 119 28.18 19.25 -4.91
CA LEU A 119 29.16 20.19 -4.40
C LEU A 119 30.58 19.85 -4.91
N ASP A 120 30.94 18.57 -4.91
CA ASP A 120 32.24 18.12 -5.39
C ASP A 120 32.37 18.24 -6.90
N TYR A 121 31.31 17.96 -7.67
CA TYR A 121 31.30 18.25 -9.10
C TYR A 121 31.42 19.75 -9.37
N ALA A 122 30.75 20.61 -8.61
CA ALA A 122 30.88 22.05 -8.76
C ALA A 122 32.33 22.51 -8.54
N LYS A 123 33.00 22.02 -7.48
CA LYS A 123 34.43 22.29 -7.25
C LYS A 123 35.29 21.76 -8.40
N PHE A 124 35.03 20.53 -8.85
CA PHE A 124 35.76 19.91 -9.96
C PHE A 124 35.65 20.76 -11.23
N PHE A 125 34.46 21.22 -11.61
CA PHE A 125 34.27 22.05 -12.80
C PHE A 125 34.93 23.42 -12.69
N VAL A 126 34.98 24.03 -11.50
CA VAL A 126 35.74 25.27 -11.28
C VAL A 126 37.24 25.05 -11.48
N VAL A 127 37.79 23.97 -10.92
CA VAL A 127 39.21 23.61 -11.08
C VAL A 127 39.51 23.29 -12.54
N PHE A 128 38.65 22.51 -13.20
CA PHE A 128 38.77 22.15 -14.60
C PHE A 128 38.73 23.38 -15.52
N LYS A 129 37.80 24.31 -15.28
CA LYS A 129 37.73 25.58 -16.03
C LYS A 129 39.02 26.38 -15.90
N LYS A 130 39.54 26.53 -14.67
CA LYS A 130 40.84 27.21 -14.44
C LYS A 130 41.99 26.50 -15.16
N PHE A 131 42.01 25.17 -15.10
CA PHE A 131 42.99 24.36 -15.80
C PHE A 131 42.94 24.60 -17.31
N ALA A 132 41.76 24.48 -17.94
CA ALA A 132 41.58 24.70 -19.36
C ALA A 132 41.97 26.13 -19.78
N MET A 133 41.53 27.15 -19.03
CA MET A 133 41.85 28.55 -19.29
C MET A 133 43.34 28.89 -19.17
N SER A 134 44.13 28.06 -18.48
CA SER A 134 45.58 28.23 -18.36
C SER A 134 46.39 27.55 -19.47
N ILE A 135 45.76 26.72 -20.31
CA ILE A 135 46.44 26.04 -21.43
C ILE A 135 46.98 27.04 -22.45
N PRO A 136 46.23 28.06 -22.92
CA PRO A 136 46.71 28.99 -23.93
C PRO A 136 48.04 29.66 -23.53
N ALA A 137 48.09 30.22 -22.32
CA ALA A 137 49.27 30.89 -21.78
C ALA A 137 50.45 29.94 -21.56
N ARG A 138 50.19 28.68 -21.18
CA ARG A 138 51.26 27.68 -21.02
C ARG A 138 51.86 27.26 -22.36
N VAL A 139 51.01 27.02 -23.37
CA VAL A 139 51.45 26.64 -24.72
C VAL A 139 52.24 27.78 -25.38
N THR A 140 51.78 29.02 -25.27
CA THR A 140 52.51 30.18 -25.81
C THR A 140 53.81 30.44 -25.06
N GLY A 141 53.83 30.23 -23.74
CA GLY A 141 55.06 30.25 -22.95
C GLY A 141 56.12 29.27 -23.45
N MET A 142 55.72 28.06 -23.89
CA MET A 142 56.63 27.06 -24.46
C MET A 142 57.14 27.43 -25.86
N LEU A 143 56.37 28.19 -26.63
CA LEU A 143 56.74 28.66 -27.97
C LEU A 143 57.51 30.00 -27.95
N SER A 144 57.74 30.55 -26.75
CA SER A 144 58.46 31.80 -26.57
C SER A 144 59.88 31.72 -27.15
N GLY A 145 60.24 32.69 -27.99
CA GLY A 145 61.54 32.76 -28.68
C GLY A 145 61.64 31.95 -29.97
N GLN A 146 60.64 31.14 -30.31
CA GLN A 146 60.55 30.43 -31.60
C GLN A 146 59.70 31.18 -32.64
N MET A 147 58.91 32.16 -32.19
CA MET A 147 57.99 32.95 -33.01
C MET A 147 58.11 34.43 -32.66
N GLU A 148 57.68 35.31 -33.58
CA GLU A 148 57.59 36.75 -33.31
C GLU A 148 56.55 37.01 -32.20
N PRO A 149 56.79 37.98 -31.29
CA PRO A 149 55.83 38.33 -30.24
C PRO A 149 54.40 38.62 -30.73
N SER A 150 54.25 39.16 -31.94
CA SER A 150 52.95 39.45 -32.56
C SER A 150 52.18 38.17 -32.92
N GLU A 151 52.85 37.19 -33.53
CA GLU A 151 52.29 35.88 -33.86
C GLU A 151 51.96 35.05 -32.62
N LEU A 152 52.84 35.06 -31.62
CA LEU A 152 52.60 34.42 -30.32
C LEU A 152 51.33 34.93 -29.63
N ARG A 153 51.12 36.25 -29.64
CA ARG A 153 49.91 36.87 -29.09
C ARG A 153 48.65 36.49 -29.87
N ARG A 154 48.77 36.33 -31.18
CA ARG A 154 47.66 35.90 -32.03
C ARG A 154 47.29 34.44 -31.75
N CYS A 155 48.28 33.55 -31.71
CA CYS A 155 48.08 32.14 -31.35
C CYS A 155 47.46 31.98 -29.96
N GLU A 156 47.92 32.75 -28.96
CA GLU A 156 47.32 32.73 -27.62
C GLU A 156 45.82 33.05 -27.65
N LYS A 157 45.43 34.10 -28.39
CA LYS A 157 44.03 34.49 -28.53
C LYS A 157 43.21 33.43 -29.24
N GLU A 158 43.72 32.85 -30.31
CA GLU A 158 43.03 31.80 -31.08
C GLU A 158 42.83 30.54 -30.23
N ILE A 159 43.86 30.08 -29.52
CA ILE A 159 43.77 28.93 -28.61
C ILE A 159 42.81 29.23 -27.45
N ALA A 160 42.88 30.43 -26.85
CA ALA A 160 41.96 30.82 -25.78
C ALA A 160 40.51 30.90 -26.24
N ALA A 161 40.24 31.39 -27.45
CA ALA A 161 38.91 31.41 -28.03
C ALA A 161 38.39 29.99 -28.25
N GLU A 162 39.21 29.09 -28.78
CA GLU A 162 38.82 27.70 -29.04
C GLU A 162 38.57 26.93 -27.73
N VAL A 163 39.41 27.12 -26.71
CA VAL A 163 39.17 26.56 -25.37
C VAL A 163 37.84 27.04 -24.80
N ASN A 164 37.53 28.34 -24.90
CA ASN A 164 36.24 28.86 -24.44
C ASN A 164 35.06 28.29 -25.23
N ARG A 165 35.21 28.12 -26.55
CA ARG A 165 34.19 27.52 -27.41
C ARG A 165 33.90 26.07 -27.02
N LEU A 166 34.95 25.28 -26.80
CA LEU A 166 34.85 23.88 -26.37
C LEU A 166 34.26 23.74 -24.98
N LEU A 167 34.67 24.60 -24.03
CA LEU A 167 34.07 24.64 -22.69
C LEU A 167 32.58 25.01 -22.76
N GLY A 168 32.19 25.96 -23.61
CA GLY A 168 30.79 26.33 -23.83
C GLY A 168 29.96 25.17 -24.39
N ALA A 169 30.46 24.49 -25.43
CA ALA A 169 29.80 23.33 -26.01
C ALA A 169 29.64 22.17 -25.00
N PHE A 170 30.66 21.93 -24.18
CA PHE A 170 30.64 20.92 -23.14
C PHE A 170 29.56 21.19 -22.07
N VAL A 171 29.42 22.44 -21.63
CA VAL A 171 28.38 22.83 -20.66
C VAL A 171 26.97 22.67 -21.25
N ILE A 172 26.78 23.00 -22.52
CA ILE A 172 25.48 22.80 -23.21
C ILE A 172 25.15 21.30 -23.27
N ALA A 173 26.09 20.45 -23.67
CA ALA A 173 25.86 19.01 -23.70
C ALA A 173 25.63 18.39 -22.30
N GLY A 174 26.16 19.00 -21.24
CA GLY A 174 26.00 18.53 -19.86
C GLY A 174 24.73 19.01 -19.15
N ILE A 175 24.13 20.13 -19.58
CA ILE A 175 22.86 20.65 -19.05
C ILE A 175 21.66 20.00 -19.75
N VAL A 176 21.83 19.64 -21.01
CA VAL A 176 20.76 19.07 -21.84
C VAL A 176 20.72 17.57 -21.60
N GLY A 177 19.70 17.10 -20.88
CA GLY A 177 19.50 15.66 -20.69
C GLY A 177 19.19 14.98 -22.03
N PRO A 178 19.35 13.65 -22.16
CA PRO A 178 18.90 12.92 -23.35
C PRO A 178 17.41 13.14 -23.66
N GLU A 179 16.64 13.56 -22.66
CA GLU A 179 15.23 13.94 -22.75
C GLU A 179 15.01 15.29 -23.49
N ASP A 180 16.01 16.17 -23.52
CA ASP A 180 15.92 17.55 -24.04
C ASP A 180 16.54 17.70 -25.43
N VAL A 181 17.14 16.64 -25.96
CA VAL A 181 17.69 16.58 -27.32
C VAL A 181 16.73 15.84 -28.25
N LYS A 182 16.45 16.39 -29.43
CA LYS A 182 15.80 15.66 -30.53
C LYS A 182 16.79 14.59 -31.05
N LYS A 183 16.29 13.55 -31.73
CA LYS A 183 17.12 12.47 -32.29
C LYS A 183 18.22 12.95 -33.26
N ASP A 184 18.15 14.18 -33.73
CA ASP A 184 19.08 14.85 -34.64
C ASP A 184 20.14 15.72 -33.94
N GLY A 185 20.18 15.75 -32.61
CA GLY A 185 21.16 16.53 -31.84
C GLY A 185 20.78 17.97 -31.56
N THR A 186 19.58 18.42 -31.98
CA THR A 186 19.09 19.78 -31.70
C THR A 186 18.28 19.86 -30.40
N LEU A 187 18.32 21.02 -29.74
CA LEU A 187 17.56 21.30 -28.51
C LEU A 187 16.05 21.23 -28.80
N LYS A 188 15.28 20.61 -27.90
CA LYS A 188 13.82 20.74 -27.90
C LYS A 188 13.48 22.16 -27.45
N GLU A 189 12.71 22.89 -28.26
CA GLU A 189 12.20 24.20 -27.87
C GLU A 189 11.29 24.02 -26.65
N GLU A 190 11.62 24.71 -25.54
CA GLU A 190 10.73 24.83 -24.40
C GLU A 190 9.40 25.41 -24.87
N LYS A 191 8.31 24.66 -24.72
CA LYS A 191 6.98 25.24 -24.79
C LYS A 191 6.84 26.14 -23.57
N ASN A 192 6.95 27.45 -23.78
CA ASN A 192 6.46 28.45 -22.83
C ASN A 192 5.00 28.12 -22.49
N THR A 193 4.77 27.45 -21.36
CA THR A 193 3.47 27.42 -20.71
C THR A 193 3.38 28.66 -19.86
N ASP A 194 3.05 29.77 -20.51
CA ASP A 194 2.50 30.94 -19.85
C ASP A 194 1.01 30.67 -19.66
N SER A 195 0.58 30.44 -18.42
CA SER A 195 -0.82 30.40 -17.97
C SER A 195 -0.88 30.60 -16.46
#